data_AF-A0A662LW48-F1
#
_entry.id   AF-A0A662LW48-F1
#
_cell.length_a   1.000
_cell.length_b   1.000
_cell.length_c   1.000
_cell.angle_alpha   90.00
_cell.angle_beta   90.00
_cell.angle_gamma   90.00
#
_symmetry.space_group_name_H-M   'P 1'
#
loop_
_entity.id
_entity.type
_entity.pdbx_description
1 polymer ?
#
loop_
_entity_poly.entity_id
_entity_poly.type
_entity_poly.pdbx_seq_one_letter_code
_entity_poly.pdbx_strand_id
1 'polypeptide(L)'
;PRVVNKLSKRPKAIKPQQYGVELGVLIRMLKTTKARNVSAFLQHEFSRVGANSAEEICRLAGIDPTEKPQTLTHEYQEKLLKSMQKVKLMRPPTDCLSPIGENLLKEGLSKEIKAEFITTITRDPSVYRGIPFQIEAGIAYGGELKKEMYSDQATVLRFANKIPLLYEPSGCAITRAISSIKWRRYGLDQSPGNVPRGPLIILVHIASAWVPYTSESKESIANYPEIVKEIKLAVQECARRMLMYIRKQTRVKRETQRLNIFKNYIPLIVENAKELAGVKANIDIEPILDKVIKKDLIDNGKD
;
A
#
# COMPACT_ATOMS: atom_id res chain seq x y z
N PRO A 1 -6.21 -11.48 22.78
CA PRO A 1 -4.82 -11.77 23.23
C PRO A 1 -3.80 -11.22 22.22
N ARG A 2 -2.63 -10.75 22.66
CA ARG A 2 -1.59 -10.21 21.77
C ARG A 2 -1.00 -11.31 20.88
N VAL A 3 -0.74 -11.01 19.60
CA VAL A 3 -0.13 -11.97 18.63
C VAL A 3 1.39 -11.93 18.70
N VAL A 4 1.97 -10.73 18.76
CA VAL A 4 3.43 -10.55 18.67
C VAL A 4 3.94 -9.69 19.82
N ASN A 5 5.06 -10.10 20.41
CA ASN A 5 5.72 -9.39 21.51
C ASN A 5 6.86 -8.45 21.05
N LYS A 6 7.17 -8.41 19.75
CA LYS A 6 8.18 -7.52 19.18
C LYS A 6 7.60 -6.15 18.87
N LEU A 7 8.18 -5.11 19.46
CA LEU A 7 7.82 -3.73 19.18
C LEU A 7 8.48 -3.22 17.88
N SER A 8 7.78 -2.35 17.16
CA SER A 8 8.32 -1.62 16.00
C SER A 8 9.44 -0.66 16.44
N LYS A 9 10.40 -0.38 15.54
CA LYS A 9 11.46 0.61 15.75
C LYS A 9 10.86 1.97 16.12
N ARG A 10 11.41 2.63 17.15
CA ARG A 10 10.95 3.97 17.54
C ARG A 10 11.39 4.99 16.48
N PRO A 11 10.49 5.91 16.07
CA PRO A 11 10.84 6.96 15.11
C PRO A 11 11.83 7.93 15.75
N LYS A 12 12.76 8.46 14.94
CA LYS A 12 13.67 9.55 15.36
C LYS A 12 13.16 10.89 14.84
N ALA A 13 13.32 11.94 15.64
CA ALA A 13 13.00 13.29 15.19
C ALA A 13 13.91 13.70 14.03
N ILE A 14 13.34 14.36 13.02
CA ILE A 14 14.07 14.89 11.87
C ILE A 14 13.82 16.38 11.72
N LYS A 15 14.82 17.05 11.15
CA LYS A 15 14.71 18.45 10.75
C LYS A 15 13.87 18.58 9.48
N PRO A 16 13.19 19.71 9.27
CA PRO A 16 12.45 19.96 8.04
C PRO A 16 13.38 19.96 6.82
N GLN A 17 12.85 19.56 5.68
CA GLN A 17 13.50 19.72 4.39
C GLN A 17 12.96 20.96 3.67
N GLN A 18 13.77 21.59 2.82
CA GLN A 18 13.41 22.86 2.19
C GLN A 18 12.12 22.85 1.35
N TYR A 19 11.75 21.72 0.76
CA TYR A 19 10.53 21.60 -0.05
C TYR A 19 9.23 21.59 0.78
N GLY A 20 9.33 21.35 2.09
CA GLY A 20 8.18 21.21 2.97
C GLY A 20 7.92 22.44 3.83
N VAL A 21 8.74 23.48 3.70
CA VAL A 21 8.62 24.70 4.50
C VAL A 21 7.84 25.76 3.75
N GLU A 22 6.86 26.34 4.43
CA GLU A 22 6.07 27.48 3.95
C GLU A 22 6.63 28.79 4.51
N LEU A 23 6.28 29.92 3.88
CA LEU A 23 6.80 31.23 4.25
C LEU A 23 6.58 31.56 5.73
N GLY A 24 5.37 31.34 6.25
CA GLY A 24 5.07 31.62 7.66
C GLY A 24 5.90 30.80 8.64
N VAL A 25 6.23 29.55 8.28
CA VAL A 25 7.12 28.68 9.08
C VAL A 25 8.56 29.19 8.99
N LEU A 26 9.03 29.54 7.79
CA LEU A 26 10.36 30.11 7.59
C LEU A 26 10.57 31.39 8.41
N ILE A 27 9.61 32.31 8.38
CA ILE A 27 9.65 33.56 9.15
C ILE A 27 9.77 33.27 10.65
N ARG A 28 8.99 32.29 11.14
CA ARG A 28 9.07 31.88 12.54
C ARG A 28 10.44 31.32 12.88
N MET A 29 10.97 30.43 12.04
CA MET A 29 12.29 29.82 12.20
C MET A 29 13.40 30.87 12.22
N LEU A 30 13.36 31.85 11.31
CA LEU A 30 14.32 32.96 11.26
C LEU A 30 14.31 33.81 12.53
N LYS A 31 13.14 34.03 13.14
CA LYS A 31 13.00 34.76 14.41
C LYS A 31 13.48 33.95 15.62
N THR A 32 13.26 32.64 15.63
CA THR A 32 13.55 31.77 16.79
C THR A 32 14.95 31.15 16.78
N THR A 33 15.63 31.12 15.62
CA THR A 33 16.92 30.43 15.50
C THR A 33 18.00 31.06 16.37
N LYS A 34 18.93 30.22 16.83
CA LYS A 34 20.15 30.63 17.55
C LYS A 34 21.34 30.84 16.61
N ALA A 35 21.17 30.60 15.31
CA ALA A 35 22.24 30.78 14.34
C ALA A 35 22.66 32.25 14.23
N ARG A 36 23.98 32.49 14.14
CA ARG A 36 24.55 33.84 14.04
C ARG A 36 24.44 34.45 12.65
N ASN A 37 24.42 33.60 11.61
CA ASN A 37 24.37 34.02 10.22
C ASN A 37 23.43 33.12 9.39
N VAL A 38 23.01 33.59 8.22
CA VAL A 38 22.07 32.88 7.34
C VAL A 38 22.63 31.52 6.88
N SER A 39 23.94 31.45 6.59
CA SER A 39 24.57 30.18 6.20
C SER A 39 24.46 29.11 7.30
N ALA A 40 24.76 29.47 8.55
CA ALA A 40 24.64 28.57 9.69
C ALA A 40 23.18 28.20 9.97
N PHE A 41 22.25 29.13 9.79
CA PHE A 41 20.81 28.86 9.90
C PHE A 41 20.38 27.75 8.94
N LEU A 42 20.75 27.88 7.66
CA LEU A 42 20.40 26.89 6.64
C LEU A 42 21.00 25.51 6.94
N GLN A 43 22.23 25.44 7.43
CA GLN A 43 22.89 24.19 7.79
C GLN A 43 22.35 23.54 9.06
N HIS A 44 22.02 24.34 10.08
CA HIS A 44 21.60 23.81 11.38
C HIS A 44 20.11 23.51 11.48
N GLU A 45 19.24 24.26 10.78
CA GLU A 45 17.79 24.09 10.94
C GLU A 45 17.18 23.15 9.91
N PHE A 46 17.84 22.92 8.77
CA PHE A 46 17.33 22.08 7.70
C PHE A 46 18.09 20.76 7.56
N SER A 47 17.36 19.73 7.12
CA SER A 47 17.95 18.43 6.83
C SER A 47 18.67 18.44 5.49
N ARG A 48 19.85 17.82 5.41
CA ARG A 48 20.64 17.63 4.18
C ARG A 48 21.09 18.92 3.48
N VAL A 49 21.20 20.04 4.21
CA VAL A 49 21.87 21.26 3.74
C VAL A 49 23.31 21.28 4.25
N GLY A 50 24.28 21.26 3.33
CA GLY A 50 25.70 21.47 3.63
C GLY A 50 26.15 22.91 3.35
N ALA A 51 27.42 23.21 3.61
CA ALA A 51 28.01 24.54 3.39
C ALA A 51 27.84 25.02 1.94
N ASN A 52 28.23 24.20 0.96
CA ASN A 52 28.14 24.55 -0.46
C ASN A 52 26.70 24.83 -0.91
N SER A 53 25.74 24.02 -0.44
CA SER A 53 24.33 24.23 -0.74
C SER A 53 23.77 25.48 -0.08
N ALA A 54 24.19 25.79 1.15
CA ALA A 54 23.79 27.01 1.84
C ALA A 54 24.30 28.25 1.11
N GLU A 55 25.57 28.25 0.67
CA GLU A 55 26.15 29.33 -0.13
C GLU A 55 25.44 29.50 -1.48
N GLU A 56 25.11 28.41 -2.15
CA GLU A 56 24.36 28.43 -3.40
C GLU A 56 22.96 29.04 -3.22
N ILE A 57 22.26 28.67 -2.14
CA ILE A 57 20.94 29.22 -1.78
C ILE A 57 21.05 30.74 -1.53
N CYS A 58 22.03 31.18 -0.74
CA CYS A 58 22.25 32.60 -0.45
C CYS A 58 22.57 33.40 -1.71
N ARG A 59 23.44 32.85 -2.59
CA ARG A 59 23.79 33.47 -3.88
C ARG A 59 22.58 33.64 -4.79
N LEU A 60 21.70 32.63 -4.86
CA LEU A 60 20.47 32.71 -5.65
C LEU A 60 19.45 33.70 -5.07
N ALA A 61 19.44 33.86 -3.75
CA ALA A 61 18.55 34.79 -3.06
C ALA A 61 19.06 36.25 -3.09
N GLY A 62 20.35 36.46 -3.42
CA GLY A 62 21.01 37.77 -3.33
C GLY A 62 21.22 38.22 -1.89
N ILE A 63 21.43 37.28 -0.97
CA ILE A 63 21.61 37.54 0.47
C ILE A 63 23.06 37.23 0.85
N ASP A 64 23.67 38.09 1.67
CA ASP A 64 25.01 37.84 2.19
C ASP A 64 24.96 36.67 3.20
N PRO A 65 25.75 35.60 3.01
CA PRO A 65 25.80 34.46 3.94
C PRO A 65 26.12 34.84 5.39
N THR A 66 26.77 35.98 5.63
CA THR A 66 27.18 36.47 6.94
C THR A 66 26.12 37.31 7.64
N GLU A 67 25.06 37.69 6.94
CA GLU A 67 23.97 38.49 7.48
C GLU A 67 23.21 37.75 8.59
N LYS A 68 22.59 38.49 9.52
CA LYS A 68 21.85 37.88 10.64
C LYS A 68 20.48 37.38 10.16
N PRO A 69 20.06 36.16 10.52
CA PRO A 69 18.75 35.64 10.12
C PRO A 69 17.57 36.52 10.56
N GLN A 70 17.66 37.16 11.72
CA GLN A 70 16.58 37.96 12.31
C GLN A 70 16.39 39.32 11.63
N THR A 71 17.40 39.82 10.90
CA THR A 71 17.35 41.15 10.26
C THR A 71 16.75 41.14 8.85
N LEU A 72 16.54 39.95 8.28
CA LEU A 72 16.01 39.80 6.93
C LEU A 72 14.61 40.39 6.80
N THR A 73 14.40 41.24 5.79
CA THR A 73 13.09 41.81 5.45
C THR A 73 12.17 40.77 4.80
N HIS A 74 10.87 41.05 4.76
CA HIS A 74 9.87 40.15 4.15
C HIS A 74 10.19 39.80 2.69
N GLU A 75 10.67 40.78 1.92
CA GLU A 75 11.04 40.56 0.52
C GLU A 75 12.21 39.56 0.39
N TYR A 76 13.24 39.70 1.22
CA TYR A 76 14.36 38.75 1.24
C TYR A 76 13.95 37.37 1.76
N GLN A 77 13.00 37.29 2.71
CA GLN A 77 12.46 36.02 3.20
C GLN A 77 11.73 35.23 2.09
N GLU A 78 10.96 35.92 1.25
CA GLU A 78 10.33 35.29 0.07
C GLU A 78 11.37 34.85 -0.98
N LYS A 79 12.36 35.70 -1.27
CA LYS A 79 13.47 35.36 -2.19
C LYS A 79 14.25 34.15 -1.69
N LEU A 80 14.52 34.08 -0.39
CA LEU A 80 15.18 32.94 0.24
C LEU A 80 14.36 31.67 0.04
N LEU A 81 13.06 31.68 0.35
CA LEU A 81 12.19 30.51 0.18
C LEU A 81 12.16 30.02 -1.28
N LYS A 82 12.00 30.93 -2.24
CA LYS A 82 12.02 30.60 -3.68
C LYS A 82 13.37 30.00 -4.10
N SER A 83 14.47 30.50 -3.55
CA SER A 83 15.82 30.01 -3.85
C SER A 83 16.05 28.62 -3.25
N MET A 84 15.60 28.39 -2.02
CA MET A 84 15.65 27.09 -1.37
C MET A 84 14.92 26.01 -2.18
N GLN A 85 13.75 26.33 -2.75
CA GLN A 85 12.99 25.39 -3.58
C GLN A 85 13.67 25.07 -4.93
N LYS A 86 14.54 25.95 -5.44
CA LYS A 86 15.27 25.72 -6.70
C LYS A 86 16.47 24.79 -6.52
N VAL A 87 17.13 24.82 -5.37
CA VAL A 87 18.32 24.01 -5.11
C VAL A 87 17.93 22.55 -4.86
N LYS A 88 18.54 21.64 -5.62
CA LYS A 88 18.33 20.20 -5.48
C LYS A 88 19.18 19.65 -4.35
N LEU A 89 18.54 19.17 -3.28
CA LEU A 89 19.24 18.47 -2.20
C LEU A 89 18.98 16.96 -2.22
N MET A 90 19.80 16.26 -1.45
CA MET A 90 19.61 14.84 -1.16
C MET A 90 18.26 14.59 -0.48
N ARG A 91 17.74 13.36 -0.66
CA ARG A 91 16.51 12.90 -0.02
C ARG A 91 16.61 12.98 1.51
N PRO A 92 15.50 13.29 2.20
CA PRO A 92 15.47 13.35 3.66
C PRO A 92 15.72 11.95 4.24
N PRO A 93 16.27 11.86 5.47
CA PRO A 93 16.46 10.58 6.14
C PRO A 93 15.12 9.90 6.40
N THR A 94 15.09 8.58 6.25
CA THR A 94 13.89 7.74 6.43
C THR A 94 13.77 7.16 7.83
N ASP A 95 14.77 7.36 8.69
CA ASP A 95 14.81 6.88 10.08
C ASP A 95 13.73 7.49 10.99
N CYS A 96 13.02 8.53 10.52
CA CYS A 96 11.86 9.09 11.21
C CYS A 96 10.61 8.23 11.09
N LEU A 97 10.59 7.24 10.19
CA LEU A 97 9.42 6.42 9.96
C LEU A 97 9.44 5.19 10.88
N SER A 98 8.25 4.83 11.35
CA SER A 98 8.00 3.60 12.11
C SER A 98 6.86 2.82 11.45
N PRO A 99 7.11 2.14 10.32
CA PRO A 99 6.13 1.22 9.73
C PRO A 99 5.78 0.07 10.70
N ILE A 100 4.68 -0.62 10.42
CA ILE A 100 4.26 -1.83 11.15
C ILE A 100 5.14 -3.00 10.71
N GLY A 101 5.39 -3.14 9.42
CA GLY A 101 6.16 -4.21 8.79
C GLY A 101 5.27 -5.30 8.19
N GLU A 102 5.71 -5.87 7.07
CA GLU A 102 4.96 -6.85 6.26
C GLU A 102 4.49 -8.07 7.08
N ASN A 103 5.40 -8.67 7.85
CA ASN A 103 5.11 -9.87 8.65
C ASN A 103 4.14 -9.57 9.80
N LEU A 104 4.38 -8.50 10.55
CA LEU A 104 3.52 -8.10 11.68
C LEU A 104 2.10 -7.76 11.20
N LEU A 105 1.99 -7.09 10.05
CA LEU A 105 0.71 -6.79 9.44
C LEU A 105 -0.01 -8.06 8.98
N LYS A 106 0.71 -9.04 8.42
CA LYS A 106 0.14 -10.31 7.99
C LYS A 106 -0.40 -11.11 9.17
N GLU A 107 0.36 -11.22 10.24
CA GLU A 107 -0.03 -11.93 11.46
C GLU A 107 -1.23 -11.26 12.14
N GLY A 108 -1.26 -9.92 12.19
CA GLY A 108 -2.41 -9.16 12.69
C GLY A 108 -3.68 -9.40 11.89
N LEU A 109 -3.59 -9.33 10.56
CA LEU A 109 -4.73 -9.60 9.67
C LEU A 109 -5.20 -11.05 9.77
N SER A 110 -4.27 -12.01 9.82
CA SER A 110 -4.62 -13.45 9.88
C SER A 110 -5.31 -13.85 11.17
N LYS A 111 -5.05 -13.12 12.26
CA LYS A 111 -5.63 -13.39 13.57
C LYS A 111 -7.04 -12.82 13.73
N GLU A 112 -7.27 -11.62 13.18
CA GLU A 112 -8.57 -10.93 13.29
C GLU A 112 -9.52 -11.30 12.15
N ILE A 113 -8.99 -11.61 10.96
CA ILE A 113 -9.78 -11.85 9.75
C ILE A 113 -9.60 -13.29 9.29
N LYS A 114 -10.71 -14.05 9.29
CA LYS A 114 -10.76 -15.42 8.75
C LYS A 114 -10.91 -15.43 7.23
N ALA A 115 -9.84 -15.02 6.55
CA ALA A 115 -9.75 -15.06 5.10
C ALA A 115 -9.02 -16.32 4.61
N GLU A 116 -9.35 -16.74 3.39
CA GLU A 116 -8.71 -17.89 2.73
C GLU A 116 -7.31 -17.53 2.19
N PHE A 117 -7.13 -16.26 1.83
CA PHE A 117 -5.87 -15.73 1.32
C PHE A 117 -5.57 -14.37 1.93
N ILE A 118 -4.35 -14.21 2.45
CA ILE A 118 -3.85 -12.95 3.02
C ILE A 118 -2.47 -12.66 2.47
N THR A 119 -2.29 -11.46 1.92
CA THR A 119 -1.00 -10.93 1.50
C THR A 119 -0.82 -9.52 2.03
N THR A 120 0.41 -9.19 2.39
CA THR A 120 0.81 -7.84 2.82
C THR A 120 2.04 -7.41 2.03
N ILE A 121 2.33 -6.12 2.03
CA ILE A 121 3.53 -5.53 1.46
C ILE A 121 3.89 -4.27 2.23
N THR A 122 5.19 -4.06 2.48
CA THR A 122 5.74 -2.80 2.95
C THR A 122 6.62 -2.23 1.84
N ARG A 123 6.21 -1.11 1.24
CA ARG A 123 6.96 -0.45 0.16
C ARG A 123 8.20 0.27 0.69
N ASP A 124 9.12 0.62 -0.20
CA ASP A 124 10.20 1.55 0.12
C ASP A 124 9.66 2.95 0.45
N PRO A 125 10.31 3.70 1.36
CA PRO A 125 9.94 5.07 1.66
C PRO A 125 10.03 5.98 0.42
N SER A 126 8.99 6.79 0.25
CA SER A 126 8.89 7.85 -0.76
C SER A 126 8.83 9.22 -0.07
N VAL A 127 8.84 10.30 -0.86
CA VAL A 127 8.86 11.66 -0.33
C VAL A 127 7.78 12.48 -1.04
N TYR A 128 7.00 13.24 -0.30
CA TYR A 128 6.08 14.24 -0.84
C TYR A 128 6.40 15.59 -0.18
N ARG A 129 6.54 16.67 -0.96
CA ARG A 129 6.92 18.01 -0.43
C ARG A 129 8.10 17.97 0.57
N GLY A 130 9.11 17.13 0.35
CA GLY A 130 10.25 16.98 1.26
C GLY A 130 9.97 16.24 2.58
N ILE A 131 8.78 15.66 2.74
CA ILE A 131 8.37 14.88 3.90
C ILE A 131 8.41 13.39 3.52
N PRO A 132 9.23 12.58 4.19
CA PRO A 132 9.28 11.15 3.93
C PRO A 132 7.99 10.47 4.42
N PHE A 133 7.50 9.53 3.62
CA PHE A 133 6.36 8.67 3.95
C PHE A 133 6.60 7.26 3.42
N GLN A 134 5.93 6.28 4.01
CA GLN A 134 6.00 4.89 3.60
C GLN A 134 4.60 4.30 3.61
N ILE A 135 4.30 3.50 2.58
CA ILE A 135 2.99 2.87 2.42
C ILE A 135 3.12 1.37 2.69
N GLU A 136 2.18 0.86 3.48
CA GLU A 136 1.97 -0.57 3.68
C GLU A 136 0.57 -0.91 3.21
N ALA A 137 0.43 -2.03 2.51
CA ALA A 137 -0.87 -2.49 2.04
C ALA A 137 -1.07 -3.96 2.40
N GLY A 138 -2.31 -4.33 2.67
CA GLY A 138 -2.74 -5.68 2.93
C GLY A 138 -4.01 -5.99 2.15
N ILE A 139 -4.11 -7.21 1.63
CA ILE A 139 -5.32 -7.73 1.02
C ILE A 139 -5.66 -9.06 1.70
N ALA A 140 -6.90 -9.17 2.16
CA ALA A 140 -7.50 -10.41 2.63
C ALA A 140 -8.69 -10.75 1.73
N TYR A 141 -8.73 -11.98 1.21
CA TYR A 141 -9.71 -12.43 0.22
C TYR A 141 -10.32 -13.78 0.59
N GLY A 142 -11.63 -13.92 0.35
CA GLY A 142 -12.35 -15.19 0.47
C GLY A 142 -12.63 -15.65 1.90
N GLY A 143 -12.91 -16.93 2.09
CA GLY A 143 -13.20 -17.50 3.41
C GLY A 143 -14.57 -17.10 3.97
N GLU A 144 -14.64 -16.88 5.28
CA GLU A 144 -15.87 -16.52 6.00
C GLU A 144 -16.33 -15.08 5.69
N LEU A 145 -15.48 -14.28 5.03
CA LEU A 145 -15.78 -12.91 4.61
C LEU A 145 -17.06 -12.79 3.78
N LYS A 146 -17.40 -13.81 2.99
CA LYS A 146 -18.65 -13.82 2.19
C LYS A 146 -19.92 -13.75 3.05
N LYS A 147 -19.87 -14.22 4.29
CA LYS A 147 -21.02 -14.29 5.21
C LYS A 147 -21.07 -13.08 6.13
N GLU A 148 -19.92 -12.50 6.46
CA GLU A 148 -19.79 -11.41 7.43
C GLU A 148 -19.97 -10.02 6.80
N MET A 149 -19.82 -9.89 5.48
CA MET A 149 -19.94 -8.60 4.80
C MET A 149 -21.40 -8.16 4.62
N TYR A 150 -21.74 -6.99 5.17
CA TYR A 150 -23.04 -6.33 5.01
C TYR A 150 -23.29 -5.76 3.60
N SER A 151 -22.24 -5.60 2.79
CA SER A 151 -22.28 -5.01 1.46
C SER A 151 -21.47 -5.85 0.49
N ASP A 152 -21.90 -5.90 -0.77
CA ASP A 152 -21.17 -6.53 -1.87
C ASP A 152 -19.89 -5.75 -2.24
N GLN A 153 -19.67 -4.57 -1.65
CA GLN A 153 -18.46 -3.77 -1.83
C GLN A 153 -17.34 -4.19 -0.87
N ALA A 154 -16.11 -4.17 -1.38
CA ALA A 154 -14.92 -4.42 -0.59
C ALA A 154 -14.79 -3.42 0.57
N THR A 155 -14.43 -3.93 1.75
CA THR A 155 -14.20 -3.08 2.93
C THR A 155 -12.78 -2.52 2.89
N VAL A 156 -12.66 -1.20 3.02
CA VAL A 156 -11.36 -0.50 3.01
C VAL A 156 -11.00 -0.06 4.43
N LEU A 157 -9.95 -0.67 4.97
CA LEU A 157 -9.37 -0.28 6.26
C LEU A 157 -8.26 0.73 6.04
N ARG A 158 -8.46 1.94 6.56
CA ARG A 158 -7.55 3.07 6.37
C ARG A 158 -6.80 3.35 7.66
N PHE A 159 -5.48 3.45 7.59
CA PHE A 159 -4.64 3.77 8.73
C PHE A 159 -3.66 4.89 8.40
N ALA A 160 -3.45 5.79 9.35
CA ALA A 160 -2.40 6.79 9.30
C ALA A 160 -1.63 6.79 10.61
N ASN A 161 -0.30 6.62 10.56
CA ASN A 161 0.57 6.54 11.74
C ASN A 161 0.04 5.59 12.82
N LYS A 162 -0.39 4.39 12.42
CA LYS A 162 -1.00 3.34 13.27
C LYS A 162 -2.36 3.69 13.89
N ILE A 163 -2.99 4.79 13.48
CA ILE A 163 -4.32 5.20 13.93
C ILE A 163 -5.35 4.86 12.82
N PRO A 164 -6.46 4.17 13.14
CA PRO A 164 -7.51 3.91 12.17
C PRO A 164 -8.28 5.19 11.81
N LEU A 165 -8.58 5.36 10.53
CA LEU A 165 -9.42 6.46 10.02
C LEU A 165 -10.81 5.92 9.72
N LEU A 166 -11.80 6.36 10.50
CA LEU A 166 -13.15 5.78 10.45
C LEU A 166 -14.08 6.60 9.56
N TYR A 167 -13.99 7.93 9.62
CA TYR A 167 -14.94 8.82 8.94
C TYR A 167 -14.41 9.35 7.60
N GLU A 168 -15.30 9.94 6.82
CA GLU A 168 -15.00 10.58 5.52
C GLU A 168 -14.22 9.71 4.51
N PRO A 169 -14.63 8.44 4.26
CA PRO A 169 -13.92 7.59 3.31
C PRO A 169 -13.92 8.16 1.88
N SER A 170 -14.96 8.89 1.48
CA SER A 170 -15.12 9.43 0.11
C SER A 170 -14.04 10.46 -0.27
N GLY A 171 -13.59 11.29 0.68
CA GLY A 171 -12.59 12.33 0.44
C GLY A 171 -11.14 11.84 0.54
N CYS A 172 -10.92 10.63 1.05
CA CYS A 172 -9.60 10.13 1.40
C CYS A 172 -8.79 9.67 0.18
N ALA A 173 -7.51 10.02 0.15
CA ALA A 173 -6.55 9.59 -0.87
C ALA A 173 -6.45 8.07 -1.02
N ILE A 174 -6.61 7.31 0.07
CA ILE A 174 -6.60 5.85 0.05
C ILE A 174 -7.76 5.32 -0.79
N THR A 175 -8.99 5.75 -0.49
CA THR A 175 -10.19 5.33 -1.21
C THR A 175 -10.11 5.74 -2.67
N ARG A 176 -9.68 6.98 -2.95
CA ARG A 176 -9.47 7.47 -4.32
C ARG A 176 -8.45 6.62 -5.08
N ALA A 177 -7.34 6.27 -4.45
CA ALA A 177 -6.31 5.42 -5.06
C ALA A 177 -6.87 4.03 -5.40
N ILE A 178 -7.59 3.40 -4.47
CA ILE A 178 -8.23 2.08 -4.65
C ILE A 178 -9.28 2.11 -5.76
N SER A 179 -10.17 3.09 -5.77
CA SER A 179 -11.20 3.26 -6.81
C SER A 179 -10.59 3.51 -8.20
N SER A 180 -9.40 4.12 -8.27
CA SER A 180 -8.70 4.36 -9.54
C SER A 180 -8.05 3.11 -10.17
N ILE A 181 -7.99 2.00 -9.44
CA ILE A 181 -7.43 0.73 -9.93
C ILE A 181 -8.50 0.03 -10.76
N LYS A 182 -8.11 -0.55 -11.90
CA LYS A 182 -9.00 -1.35 -12.76
C LYS A 182 -9.06 -2.78 -12.23
N TRP A 183 -9.96 -3.06 -11.29
CA TRP A 183 -10.03 -4.33 -10.56
C TRP A 183 -10.44 -5.54 -11.40
N ARG A 184 -11.15 -5.32 -12.51
CA ARG A 184 -11.47 -6.37 -13.50
C ARG A 184 -10.24 -7.11 -14.01
N ARG A 185 -9.09 -6.42 -14.09
CA ARG A 185 -7.81 -7.03 -14.50
C ARG A 185 -7.25 -8.00 -13.44
N TYR A 186 -7.68 -7.86 -12.20
CA TYR A 186 -7.28 -8.67 -11.05
C TYR A 186 -8.35 -9.70 -10.65
N GLY A 187 -9.35 -9.93 -11.49
CA GLY A 187 -10.37 -10.96 -11.29
C GLY A 187 -11.53 -10.56 -10.39
N LEU A 188 -11.73 -9.26 -10.13
CA LEU A 188 -12.84 -8.73 -9.35
C LEU A 188 -13.69 -7.75 -10.16
N ASP A 189 -15.00 -7.82 -9.97
CA ASP A 189 -15.92 -6.88 -10.61
C ASP A 189 -15.88 -5.50 -9.95
N GLN A 190 -16.21 -4.47 -10.73
CA GLN A 190 -16.16 -3.08 -10.29
C GLN A 190 -17.10 -2.23 -11.13
N SER A 191 -17.87 -1.37 -10.46
CA SER A 191 -18.60 -0.26 -11.09
C SER A 191 -17.63 0.92 -11.30
N PRO A 192 -17.70 1.67 -12.41
CA PRO A 192 -16.81 2.80 -12.65
C PRO A 192 -16.73 3.76 -11.45
N GLY A 193 -15.50 4.12 -11.05
CA GLY A 193 -15.25 5.07 -9.95
C GLY A 193 -15.48 4.55 -8.52
N ASN A 194 -15.92 3.30 -8.35
CA ASN A 194 -16.20 2.71 -7.04
C ASN A 194 -15.11 1.72 -6.60
N VAL A 195 -15.13 1.32 -5.34
CA VAL A 195 -14.34 0.18 -4.83
C VAL A 195 -14.77 -1.13 -5.49
N PRO A 196 -13.90 -2.16 -5.57
CA PRO A 196 -14.26 -3.44 -6.16
C PRO A 196 -15.37 -4.13 -5.37
N ARG A 197 -16.08 -5.04 -6.03
CA ARG A 197 -17.09 -5.90 -5.42
C ARG A 197 -16.52 -7.29 -5.14
N GLY A 198 -17.00 -7.89 -4.05
CA GLY A 198 -16.63 -9.24 -3.62
C GLY A 198 -16.05 -9.30 -2.20
N PRO A 199 -15.77 -10.53 -1.71
CA PRO A 199 -15.32 -10.80 -0.34
C PRO A 199 -13.85 -10.41 -0.16
N LEU A 200 -13.61 -9.10 -0.09
CA LEU A 200 -12.28 -8.49 -0.11
C LEU A 200 -12.17 -7.41 0.96
N ILE A 201 -11.15 -7.54 1.80
CA ILE A 201 -10.72 -6.46 2.71
C ILE A 201 -9.40 -5.92 2.21
N ILE A 202 -9.34 -4.61 2.01
CA ILE A 202 -8.11 -3.90 1.61
C ILE A 202 -7.70 -3.03 2.79
N LEU A 203 -6.52 -3.29 3.35
CA LEU A 203 -5.90 -2.44 4.35
C LEU A 203 -4.83 -1.59 3.69
N VAL A 204 -4.82 -0.28 3.98
CA VAL A 204 -3.73 0.62 3.60
C VAL A 204 -3.31 1.43 4.81
N HIS A 205 -2.02 1.42 5.09
CA HIS A 205 -1.39 2.20 6.15
C HIS A 205 -0.38 3.19 5.54
N ILE A 206 -0.51 4.46 5.91
CA ILE A 206 0.52 5.48 5.66
C ILE A 206 1.28 5.78 6.94
N ALA A 207 2.61 5.62 6.90
CA ALA A 207 3.51 6.07 7.95
C ALA A 207 4.27 7.31 7.46
N SER A 208 4.14 8.44 8.13
CA SER A 208 4.80 9.69 7.74
C SER A 208 5.12 10.57 8.95
N ALA A 209 6.19 11.36 8.86
CA ALA A 209 6.55 12.32 9.90
C ALA A 209 5.47 13.40 10.08
N TRP A 210 4.81 13.77 8.99
CA TRP A 210 3.63 14.61 8.97
C TRP A 210 2.64 13.96 8.00
N VAL A 211 1.38 13.77 8.38
CA VAL A 211 0.37 13.20 7.46
C VAL A 211 -0.48 14.34 6.95
N PRO A 212 -0.70 14.47 5.64
CA PRO A 212 -1.46 15.58 5.11
C PRO A 212 -2.95 15.29 5.23
N TYR A 213 -3.57 15.74 6.31
CA TYR A 213 -5.01 15.63 6.49
C TYR A 213 -5.76 16.72 5.72
N THR A 214 -6.97 16.41 5.26
CA THR A 214 -7.88 17.36 4.60
C THR A 214 -8.56 18.30 5.59
N SER A 215 -8.91 17.78 6.77
CA SER A 215 -9.61 18.47 7.86
C SER A 215 -8.82 18.39 9.16
N GLU A 216 -9.09 19.33 10.07
CA GLU A 216 -8.47 19.36 11.41
C GLU A 216 -8.85 18.14 12.27
N SER A 217 -9.97 17.48 11.93
CA SER A 217 -10.44 16.23 12.54
C SER A 217 -9.55 15.03 12.23
N LYS A 218 -8.65 15.13 11.25
CA LYS A 218 -7.69 14.09 10.86
C LYS A 218 -8.32 12.76 10.40
N GLU A 219 -9.51 12.82 9.79
CA GLU A 219 -10.26 11.63 9.37
C GLU A 219 -9.98 11.20 7.91
N SER A 220 -9.50 12.13 7.07
CA SER A 220 -9.19 11.82 5.68
C SER A 220 -7.86 12.44 5.23
N ILE A 221 -7.16 11.72 4.34
CA ILE A 221 -5.83 12.08 3.82
C ILE A 221 -6.02 12.82 2.50
N ALA A 222 -5.28 13.92 2.32
CA ALA A 222 -5.33 14.75 1.14
C ALA A 222 -4.76 14.06 -0.11
N ASN A 223 -5.34 14.42 -1.26
CA ASN A 223 -5.11 13.77 -2.56
C ASN A 223 -3.83 14.24 -3.27
N TYR A 224 -2.66 14.06 -2.65
CA TYR A 224 -1.37 14.34 -3.30
C TYR A 224 -1.03 13.28 -4.35
N PRO A 225 -0.64 13.65 -5.59
CA PRO A 225 -0.33 12.70 -6.65
C PRO A 225 0.73 11.67 -6.27
N GLU A 226 1.76 12.06 -5.53
CA GLU A 226 2.85 11.21 -5.06
C GLU A 226 2.34 10.13 -4.10
N ILE A 227 1.47 10.51 -3.16
CA ILE A 227 0.86 9.61 -2.19
C ILE A 227 -0.11 8.65 -2.89
N VAL A 228 -1.00 9.19 -3.74
CA VAL A 228 -2.00 8.38 -4.48
C VAL A 228 -1.31 7.37 -5.40
N LYS A 229 -0.23 7.78 -6.08
CA LYS A 229 0.58 6.89 -6.93
C LYS A 229 1.19 5.76 -6.11
N GLU A 230 1.77 6.08 -4.97
CA GLU A 230 2.45 5.07 -4.13
C GLU A 230 1.46 4.08 -3.51
N ILE A 231 0.31 4.55 -3.03
CA ILE A 231 -0.79 3.69 -2.57
C ILE A 231 -1.25 2.77 -3.69
N LYS A 232 -1.42 3.30 -4.89
CA LYS A 232 -1.85 2.52 -6.05
C LYS A 232 -0.86 1.39 -6.36
N LEU A 233 0.44 1.68 -6.33
CA LEU A 233 1.48 0.67 -6.58
C LEU A 233 1.48 -0.41 -5.50
N ALA A 234 1.38 -0.04 -4.22
CA ALA A 234 1.33 -0.97 -3.10
C ALA A 234 0.13 -1.93 -3.22
N VAL A 235 -1.07 -1.38 -3.43
CA VAL A 235 -2.31 -2.18 -3.56
C VAL A 235 -2.27 -3.05 -4.81
N GLN A 236 -1.74 -2.55 -5.93
CA GLN A 236 -1.59 -3.35 -7.15
C GLN A 236 -0.65 -4.54 -6.97
N GLU A 237 0.41 -4.41 -6.17
CA GLU A 237 1.31 -5.52 -5.88
C GLU A 237 0.59 -6.64 -5.12
N CYS A 238 -0.15 -6.29 -4.07
CA CYS A 238 -1.02 -7.24 -3.37
C CYS A 238 -2.09 -7.85 -4.30
N ALA A 239 -2.70 -7.04 -5.16
CA ALA A 239 -3.72 -7.50 -6.10
C ALA A 239 -3.17 -8.49 -7.14
N ARG A 240 -1.91 -8.36 -7.56
CA ARG A 240 -1.24 -9.35 -8.43
C ARG A 240 -1.05 -10.69 -7.70
N ARG A 241 -0.61 -10.66 -6.44
CA ARG A 241 -0.47 -11.87 -5.60
C ARG A 241 -1.82 -12.57 -5.42
N MET A 242 -2.88 -11.81 -5.14
CA MET A 242 -4.26 -12.31 -5.07
C MET A 242 -4.75 -12.90 -6.41
N LEU A 243 -4.46 -12.26 -7.53
CA LEU A 243 -4.86 -12.77 -8.85
C LEU A 243 -4.26 -14.16 -9.13
N MET A 244 -3.01 -14.41 -8.74
CA MET A 244 -2.39 -15.73 -8.88
C MET A 244 -3.15 -16.78 -8.07
N TYR A 245 -3.54 -16.43 -6.84
CA TYR A 245 -4.36 -17.27 -5.99
C TYR A 245 -5.74 -17.58 -6.60
N ILE A 246 -6.48 -16.56 -7.06
CA ILE A 246 -7.79 -16.72 -7.71
C ILE A 246 -7.68 -17.62 -8.95
N ARG A 247 -6.62 -17.45 -9.75
CA ARG A 247 -6.37 -18.29 -10.93
C ARG A 247 -6.09 -19.74 -10.56
N LYS A 248 -5.30 -19.98 -9.50
CA LYS A 248 -5.05 -21.33 -8.95
C LYS A 248 -6.38 -21.97 -8.55
N GLN A 249 -7.20 -21.28 -7.76
CA GLN A 249 -8.51 -21.78 -7.32
C GLN A 249 -9.47 -22.05 -8.48
N THR A 250 -9.53 -21.15 -9.46
CA THR A 250 -10.38 -21.32 -10.64
C THR A 250 -9.94 -22.53 -11.46
N ARG A 251 -8.64 -22.77 -11.59
CA ARG A 251 -8.09 -23.95 -12.27
C ARG A 251 -8.46 -25.23 -11.53
N VAL A 252 -8.25 -25.29 -10.22
CA VAL A 252 -8.63 -26.44 -9.38
C VAL A 252 -10.11 -26.75 -9.53
N LYS A 253 -10.99 -25.73 -9.40
CA LYS A 253 -12.43 -25.90 -9.55
C LYS A 253 -12.84 -26.47 -10.92
N ARG A 254 -12.21 -26.00 -12.00
CA ARG A 254 -12.47 -26.51 -13.36
C ARG A 254 -12.06 -27.97 -13.51
N GLU A 255 -10.90 -28.35 -12.99
CA GLU A 255 -10.45 -29.75 -13.02
C GLU A 255 -11.35 -30.65 -12.17
N THR A 256 -11.78 -30.20 -10.99
CA THR A 256 -12.73 -30.95 -10.15
C THR A 256 -14.09 -31.12 -10.83
N GLN A 257 -14.62 -30.08 -11.47
CA GLN A 257 -15.87 -30.17 -12.24
C GLN A 257 -15.73 -31.16 -13.41
N ARG A 258 -14.61 -31.07 -14.14
CA ARG A 258 -14.29 -32.00 -15.21
C ARG A 258 -14.24 -33.44 -14.69
N LEU A 259 -13.55 -33.68 -13.58
CA LEU A 259 -13.46 -35.00 -12.95
C LEU A 259 -14.84 -35.54 -12.55
N ASN A 260 -15.69 -34.72 -11.95
CA ASN A 260 -17.05 -35.13 -11.58
C ASN A 260 -17.88 -35.52 -12.79
N ILE A 261 -17.75 -34.79 -13.91
CA ILE A 261 -18.38 -35.16 -15.18
C ILE A 261 -17.86 -36.54 -15.63
N PHE A 262 -16.55 -36.73 -15.75
CA PHE A 262 -16.00 -38.03 -16.18
C PHE A 262 -16.40 -39.18 -15.25
N LYS A 263 -16.40 -38.98 -13.93
CA LYS A 263 -16.82 -40.00 -12.96
C LYS A 263 -18.27 -40.45 -13.17
N ASN A 264 -19.16 -39.54 -13.56
CA ASN A 264 -20.57 -39.85 -13.80
C ASN A 264 -20.81 -40.50 -15.18
N TYR A 265 -20.10 -40.06 -16.22
CA TYR A 265 -20.35 -40.52 -17.60
C TYR A 265 -19.53 -41.75 -18.01
N ILE A 266 -18.32 -41.95 -17.49
CA ILE A 266 -17.47 -43.08 -17.88
C ILE A 266 -18.16 -44.44 -17.63
N PRO A 267 -18.81 -44.70 -16.48
CA PRO A 267 -19.50 -45.98 -16.25
C PRO A 267 -20.55 -46.27 -17.33
N LEU A 268 -21.34 -45.26 -17.71
CA LEU A 268 -22.38 -45.37 -18.73
C LEU A 268 -21.79 -45.64 -20.13
N ILE A 269 -20.67 -44.99 -20.47
CA ILE A 269 -19.98 -45.23 -21.75
C ILE A 269 -19.42 -46.65 -21.80
N VAL A 270 -18.83 -47.13 -20.71
CA VAL A 270 -18.27 -48.48 -20.62
C VAL A 270 -19.38 -49.53 -20.73
N GLU A 271 -20.53 -49.31 -20.11
CA GLU A 271 -21.70 -50.20 -20.20
C GLU A 271 -22.23 -50.29 -21.65
N ASN A 272 -22.49 -49.15 -22.30
CA ASN A 272 -22.95 -49.13 -23.69
C ASN A 272 -21.91 -49.73 -24.67
N ALA A 273 -20.62 -49.50 -24.43
CA ALA A 273 -19.56 -50.09 -25.26
C ALA A 273 -19.46 -51.61 -25.09
N LYS A 274 -19.68 -52.13 -23.87
CA LYS A 274 -19.74 -53.58 -23.62
C LYS A 274 -20.91 -54.23 -24.35
N GLU A 275 -22.08 -53.60 -24.32
CA GLU A 275 -23.28 -54.07 -25.02
C GLU A 275 -23.04 -54.15 -26.54
N LEU A 276 -22.51 -53.09 -27.14
CA LEU A 276 -22.19 -53.04 -28.57
C LEU A 276 -21.11 -54.04 -29.00
N ALA A 277 -20.10 -54.28 -28.16
CA ALA A 277 -19.02 -55.21 -28.46
C ALA A 277 -19.36 -56.68 -28.18
N GLY A 278 -20.49 -56.97 -27.53
CA GLY A 278 -20.87 -58.32 -27.11
C GLY A 278 -19.98 -58.92 -26.01
N VAL A 279 -19.21 -58.09 -25.30
CA VAL A 279 -18.21 -58.53 -24.31
C VAL A 279 -18.78 -58.44 -22.89
N LYS A 280 -18.89 -59.58 -22.20
CA LYS A 280 -19.39 -59.67 -20.80
C LYS A 280 -18.31 -59.40 -19.73
N ALA A 281 -17.09 -59.07 -20.12
CA ALA A 281 -15.99 -58.88 -19.18
C ALA A 281 -16.18 -57.62 -18.32
N ASN A 282 -15.85 -57.71 -17.03
CA ASN A 282 -15.87 -56.55 -16.14
C ASN A 282 -14.61 -55.70 -16.38
N ILE A 283 -14.75 -54.62 -17.14
CA ILE A 283 -13.67 -53.67 -17.40
C ILE A 283 -13.50 -52.77 -16.19
N ASP A 284 -12.28 -52.75 -15.64
CA ASP A 284 -11.92 -51.84 -14.55
C ASP A 284 -11.79 -50.40 -15.05
N ILE A 285 -12.46 -49.49 -14.36
CA ILE A 285 -12.63 -48.09 -14.75
C ILE A 285 -11.53 -47.21 -14.13
N GLU A 286 -10.92 -47.66 -13.02
CA GLU A 286 -9.87 -46.95 -12.30
C GLU A 286 -8.65 -46.57 -13.18
N PRO A 287 -8.11 -47.44 -14.05
CA PRO A 287 -6.98 -47.08 -14.90
C PRO A 287 -7.33 -46.06 -16.00
N ILE A 288 -8.60 -45.95 -16.40
CA ILE A 288 -9.07 -44.96 -17.38
C ILE A 288 -9.23 -43.60 -16.69
N LEU A 289 -9.79 -43.60 -15.48
CA LEU A 289 -9.87 -42.43 -14.61
C LEU A 289 -8.46 -41.88 -14.34
N ASP A 290 -7.51 -42.72 -13.92
CA ASP A 290 -6.15 -42.31 -13.59
C ASP A 290 -5.37 -41.71 -14.77
N LYS A 291 -5.63 -42.15 -16.02
CA LYS A 291 -5.05 -41.52 -17.22
C LYS A 291 -5.60 -40.12 -17.51
N VAL A 292 -6.85 -39.84 -17.11
CA VAL A 292 -7.49 -38.53 -17.29
C VAL A 292 -7.15 -37.60 -16.12
N ILE A 293 -6.87 -38.15 -14.94
CA ILE A 293 -6.55 -37.40 -13.73
C ILE A 293 -5.07 -36.98 -13.75
N LYS A 294 -4.81 -35.68 -13.86
CA LYS A 294 -3.53 -35.10 -13.40
C LYS A 294 -3.57 -35.00 -11.88
N LYS A 295 -3.28 -36.10 -11.16
CA LYS A 295 -3.39 -36.21 -9.68
C LYS A 295 -2.64 -35.07 -8.96
N ASP A 296 -1.50 -34.65 -9.50
CA ASP A 296 -0.62 -33.60 -8.96
C ASP A 296 -1.30 -32.24 -8.71
N LEU A 297 -2.42 -31.93 -9.38
CA LEU A 297 -3.07 -30.61 -9.27
C LEU A 297 -4.15 -30.54 -8.18
N ILE A 298 -4.68 -31.68 -7.74
CA ILE A 298 -5.81 -31.73 -6.79
C ILE A 298 -5.30 -31.74 -5.35
N ASP A 299 -4.18 -32.40 -5.08
CA ASP A 299 -3.59 -32.46 -3.73
C ASP A 299 -2.94 -31.12 -3.34
N ASN A 300 -2.26 -30.45 -4.27
CA ASN A 300 -1.66 -29.12 -4.06
C ASN A 300 -2.67 -27.96 -3.91
N GLY A 301 -3.97 -28.22 -4.07
CA GLY A 301 -5.05 -27.22 -3.96
C GLY A 301 -5.78 -27.22 -2.62
N LYS A 302 -5.49 -28.19 -1.75
CA LYS A 302 -6.10 -28.33 -0.42
C LYS A 302 -5.27 -27.70 0.71
N ASP A 303 -3.99 -27.42 0.45
CA ASP A 303 -3.07 -26.67 1.31
C ASP A 303 -2.96 -25.19 0.87
#